data_AF-A2DKM5-F1
#
_entry.id   AF-A2DKM5-F1
#
_cell.length_a   1.000
_cell.length_b   1.000
_cell.length_c   1.000
_cell.angle_alpha   90.00
_cell.angle_beta   90.00
_cell.angle_gamma   90.00
#
_symmetry.space_group_name_H-M   'P 1'
#
loop_
_entity.id
_entity.type
_entity.pdbx_description
1 polymer ?
#
loop_
_entity_poly.entity_id
_entity_poly.type
_entity_poly.pdbx_seq_one_letter_code
_entity_poly.pdbx_strand_id
1 'polypeptide(L)'
;MSDQDSNPNKYSKLRSIYKYYIDSYDALYQLKTEKEEDLNSIYKMIKTELIDSKKRLPQIIIKDILNIIPYNNRYTKSYLSLAKLISDDYQIKDVHNVNLVSNFLFYKEYGIKLDKSADFEKIKSENLDIFKEDTIYRVIMNNELGIFIPFTERKGFNENQRFKSSLYPYSYSAFSLLELCCYHGAVDCFKFLRTKFNSEITKNV
;
A
#
# COMPACT_ATOMS: atom_id res chain seq x y z
N MET A 1 -32.21 30.25 8.73
CA MET A 1 -30.76 30.32 9.00
C MET A 1 -30.10 29.36 8.02
N SER A 2 -29.39 29.94 7.05
CA SER A 2 -28.57 29.35 5.97
C SER A 2 -28.95 27.97 5.43
N ASP A 3 -29.85 27.97 4.44
CA ASP A 3 -29.78 27.00 3.34
C ASP A 3 -28.50 27.30 2.55
N GLN A 4 -27.42 26.56 2.84
CA GLN A 4 -26.24 26.59 1.99
C GLN A 4 -26.54 25.81 0.72
N ASP A 5 -26.85 26.58 -0.31
CA ASP A 5 -26.98 26.21 -1.70
C ASP A 5 -25.62 25.66 -2.22
N SER A 6 -25.30 24.41 -1.86
CA SER A 6 -24.13 23.72 -2.41
C SER A 6 -24.43 23.43 -3.88
N ASN A 7 -23.98 24.30 -4.78
CA ASN A 7 -24.34 24.21 -6.19
C ASN A 7 -23.74 22.93 -6.82
N PRO A 8 -24.53 21.85 -7.05
CA PRO A 8 -24.01 20.57 -7.56
C PRO A 8 -23.37 20.68 -8.94
N ASN A 9 -23.62 21.79 -9.65
CA ASN A 9 -23.15 22.06 -11.00
C ASN A 9 -21.62 22.28 -11.07
N LYS A 10 -21.00 22.94 -10.08
CA LYS A 10 -19.55 23.24 -10.13
C LYS A 10 -18.69 21.99 -9.88
N TYR A 11 -19.03 21.20 -8.87
CA TYR A 11 -18.34 19.93 -8.57
C TYR A 11 -18.44 18.96 -9.74
N SER A 12 -19.64 18.74 -10.27
CA SER A 12 -19.87 17.80 -11.37
C SER A 12 -19.10 18.20 -12.63
N LYS A 13 -19.04 19.51 -12.93
CA LYS A 13 -18.25 20.04 -14.04
C LYS A 13 -16.75 19.81 -13.84
N LEU A 14 -16.20 20.12 -12.66
CA LEU A 14 -14.79 19.88 -12.35
C LEU A 14 -14.44 18.38 -12.39
N ARG A 15 -15.27 17.54 -11.78
CA ARG A 15 -15.09 16.08 -11.80
C ARG A 15 -15.11 15.54 -13.23
N SER A 16 -15.98 16.06 -14.10
CA SER A 16 -16.03 15.66 -15.51
C SER A 16 -14.75 16.04 -16.26
N ILE A 17 -14.22 17.25 -16.05
CA ILE A 17 -12.97 17.73 -16.68
C ILE A 17 -11.77 16.87 -16.28
N TYR A 18 -11.70 16.44 -15.01
CA TYR A 18 -10.61 15.63 -14.47
C TYR A 18 -10.95 14.14 -14.36
N LYS A 19 -12.03 13.68 -14.99
CA LYS A 19 -12.58 12.33 -14.82
C LYS A 19 -11.52 11.25 -15.01
N TYR A 20 -10.76 11.32 -16.11
CA TYR A 20 -9.72 10.35 -16.43
C TYR A 20 -8.63 10.28 -15.35
N TYR A 21 -8.25 11.41 -14.75
CA TYR A 21 -7.23 11.48 -13.71
C TYR A 21 -7.78 10.87 -12.42
N ILE A 22 -8.98 11.30 -12.02
CA ILE A 22 -9.65 10.81 -10.82
C ILE A 22 -9.87 9.30 -10.92
N ASP A 23 -10.49 8.82 -12.00
CA ASP A 23 -10.79 7.41 -12.20
C ASP A 23 -9.50 6.55 -12.24
N SER A 24 -8.42 7.07 -12.86
CA SER A 24 -7.13 6.36 -12.89
C SER A 24 -6.51 6.19 -11.50
N TYR A 25 -6.52 7.26 -10.70
CA TYR A 25 -5.98 7.21 -9.34
C TYR A 25 -6.89 6.46 -8.39
N ASP A 26 -8.21 6.56 -8.55
CA ASP A 26 -9.17 5.76 -7.80
C ASP A 26 -8.90 4.27 -8.01
N ALA A 27 -8.66 3.84 -9.25
CA ALA A 27 -8.31 2.44 -9.53
C ALA A 27 -6.99 2.01 -8.87
N LEU A 28 -5.98 2.89 -8.84
CA LEU A 28 -4.70 2.61 -8.18
C LEU A 28 -4.84 2.50 -6.65
N TYR A 29 -5.55 3.43 -6.02
CA TYR A 29 -5.75 3.42 -4.56
C TYR A 29 -6.73 2.33 -4.09
N GLN A 30 -7.65 1.92 -4.95
CA GLN A 30 -8.63 0.85 -4.64
C GLN A 30 -8.21 -0.53 -5.14
N LEU A 31 -6.96 -0.67 -5.64
CA LEU A 31 -6.44 -1.93 -6.14
C LEU A 31 -6.52 -3.02 -5.06
N LYS A 32 -7.18 -4.14 -5.40
CA LYS A 32 -7.41 -5.28 -4.51
C LYS A 32 -7.15 -6.65 -5.15
N THR A 33 -6.34 -6.67 -6.20
CA THR A 33 -6.12 -7.84 -7.05
C THR A 33 -4.65 -8.05 -7.34
N GLU A 34 -4.25 -9.31 -7.46
CA GLU A 34 -2.94 -9.75 -7.95
C GLU A 34 -3.05 -10.44 -9.31
N LYS A 35 -4.27 -10.51 -9.88
CA LYS A 35 -4.50 -11.16 -11.17
C LYS A 35 -3.91 -10.31 -12.28
N GLU A 36 -3.09 -10.94 -13.12
CA GLU A 36 -2.41 -10.28 -14.23
C GLU A 36 -3.38 -9.58 -15.19
N GLU A 37 -4.53 -10.20 -15.49
CA GLU A 37 -5.56 -9.63 -16.37
C GLU A 37 -6.10 -8.29 -15.85
N ASP A 38 -6.39 -8.22 -14.55
CA ASP A 38 -6.90 -7.00 -13.91
C ASP A 38 -5.81 -5.91 -13.90
N LEU A 39 -4.55 -6.28 -13.60
CA LEU A 39 -3.42 -5.35 -13.62
C LEU A 39 -3.17 -4.81 -15.03
N ASN A 40 -3.27 -5.65 -16.05
CA ASN A 40 -3.17 -5.24 -17.44
C ASN A 40 -4.27 -4.25 -17.84
N SER A 41 -5.48 -4.39 -17.29
CA SER A 41 -6.56 -3.41 -17.48
C SER A 41 -6.21 -2.04 -16.87
N ILE A 42 -5.76 -2.02 -15.62
CA ILE A 42 -5.32 -0.79 -14.93
C ILE A 42 -4.15 -0.14 -15.69
N TYR A 43 -3.17 -0.93 -16.11
CA TYR A 43 -2.03 -0.48 -16.89
C TYR A 43 -2.46 0.19 -18.20
N LYS A 44 -3.34 -0.45 -18.99
CA LYS A 44 -3.86 0.12 -20.25
C LYS A 44 -4.57 1.45 -20.04
N MET A 45 -5.35 1.57 -18.97
CA MET A 45 -6.02 2.82 -18.60
C MET A 45 -4.99 3.91 -18.30
N ILE A 46 -4.00 3.64 -17.43
CA ILE A 46 -2.94 4.59 -17.09
C ILE A 46 -2.17 5.04 -18.34
N LYS A 47 -1.77 4.08 -19.18
CA LYS A 47 -1.06 4.31 -20.44
C LYS A 47 -1.82 5.28 -21.32
N THR A 48 -3.08 4.97 -21.62
CA THR A 48 -3.90 5.75 -22.56
C THR A 48 -4.28 7.11 -21.98
N GLU A 49 -4.77 7.14 -20.74
CA GLU A 49 -5.40 8.31 -20.16
C GLU A 49 -4.41 9.32 -19.57
N LEU A 50 -3.26 8.86 -19.07
CA LEU A 50 -2.30 9.69 -18.35
C LEU A 50 -1.00 9.92 -19.13
N ILE A 51 -0.45 8.88 -19.78
CA ILE A 51 0.88 8.94 -20.40
C ILE A 51 0.78 9.35 -21.88
N ASP A 52 0.07 8.58 -22.69
CA ASP A 52 -0.02 8.78 -24.15
C ASP A 52 -0.80 10.07 -24.50
N SER A 53 -1.72 10.48 -23.62
CA SER A 53 -2.38 11.78 -23.68
C SER A 53 -1.46 12.97 -23.35
N LYS A 54 -0.17 12.71 -23.07
CA LYS A 54 0.89 13.67 -22.71
C LYS A 54 0.60 14.54 -21.48
N LYS A 55 -0.27 14.07 -20.58
CA LYS A 55 -0.65 14.81 -19.37
C LYS A 55 0.34 14.60 -18.23
N ARG A 56 1.00 13.44 -18.17
CA ARG A 56 1.97 13.07 -17.13
C ARG A 56 3.15 12.31 -17.73
N LEU A 57 4.33 12.53 -17.15
CA LEU A 57 5.53 11.79 -17.52
C LEU A 57 5.51 10.37 -16.91
N PRO A 58 5.97 9.33 -17.61
CA PRO A 58 6.04 7.96 -17.08
C PRO A 58 6.77 7.86 -15.73
N GLN A 59 7.85 8.62 -15.56
CA GLN A 59 8.63 8.66 -14.31
C GLN A 59 7.78 9.11 -13.11
N ILE A 60 6.89 10.09 -13.33
CA ILE A 60 6.00 10.59 -12.30
C ILE A 60 4.97 9.52 -11.93
N ILE A 61 4.40 8.83 -12.92
CA ILE A 61 3.45 7.75 -12.67
C ILE A 61 4.09 6.57 -11.93
N ILE A 62 5.31 6.15 -12.31
CA ILE A 62 6.06 5.11 -11.58
C ILE A 62 6.25 5.53 -10.12
N LYS A 63 6.70 6.77 -9.89
CA LYS A 63 6.87 7.32 -8.54
C LYS A 63 5.55 7.27 -7.76
N ASP A 64 4.45 7.73 -8.36
CA ASP A 64 3.16 7.81 -7.70
C ASP A 64 2.63 6.40 -7.33
N ILE A 65 2.74 5.43 -8.24
CA ILE A 65 2.40 4.02 -7.98
C ILE A 65 3.22 3.47 -6.81
N LEU A 66 4.54 3.66 -6.82
CA LEU A 66 5.41 3.14 -5.76
C LEU A 66 5.15 3.82 -4.40
N ASN A 67 4.72 5.08 -4.39
CA ASN A 67 4.37 5.81 -3.17
C ASN A 67 3.03 5.37 -2.56
N ILE A 68 2.20 4.61 -3.28
CA ILE A 68 0.95 4.03 -2.74
C ILE A 68 1.24 2.83 -1.84
N ILE A 69 2.34 2.09 -2.09
CA ILE A 69 2.66 0.84 -1.40
C ILE A 69 2.53 0.96 0.13
N PRO A 70 3.08 1.97 0.84
CA PRO A 70 2.94 2.06 2.29
C PRO A 70 1.50 2.16 2.79
N TYR A 71 0.56 2.59 1.96
CA TYR A 71 -0.85 2.79 2.32
C TYR A 71 -1.73 1.60 1.92
N ASN A 72 -1.23 0.70 1.07
CA ASN A 72 -1.93 -0.50 0.65
C ASN A 72 -0.94 -1.66 0.45
N ASN A 73 -0.11 -1.91 1.46
CA ASN A 73 1.05 -2.79 1.34
C ASN A 73 0.70 -4.28 1.14
N ARG A 74 -0.56 -4.67 1.34
CA ARG A 74 -1.07 -6.01 0.98
C ARG A 74 -0.81 -6.33 -0.48
N TYR A 75 -1.01 -5.36 -1.37
CA TYR A 75 -0.88 -5.56 -2.83
C TYR A 75 0.45 -5.03 -3.38
N THR A 76 1.51 -5.05 -2.56
CA THR A 76 2.85 -4.60 -2.94
C THR A 76 3.29 -5.17 -4.29
N LYS A 77 3.13 -6.49 -4.49
CA LYS A 77 3.53 -7.16 -5.75
C LYS A 77 2.83 -6.55 -6.97
N SER A 78 1.53 -6.31 -6.88
CA SER A 78 0.75 -5.68 -7.94
C SER A 78 1.27 -4.30 -8.31
N TYR A 79 1.59 -3.46 -7.31
CA TYR A 79 2.15 -2.14 -7.54
C TYR A 79 3.56 -2.20 -8.16
N LEU A 80 4.40 -3.12 -7.72
CA LEU A 80 5.72 -3.35 -8.32
C LEU A 80 5.59 -3.79 -9.79
N SER A 81 4.68 -4.71 -10.09
CA SER A 81 4.40 -5.15 -11.46
C SER A 81 3.89 -4.02 -12.35
N LEU A 82 2.96 -3.19 -11.87
CA LEU A 82 2.47 -2.02 -12.62
C LEU A 82 3.60 -1.02 -12.91
N ALA A 83 4.44 -0.72 -11.92
CA ALA A 83 5.60 0.14 -12.11
C ALA A 83 6.60 -0.46 -13.11
N LYS A 84 6.78 -1.79 -13.08
CA LYS A 84 7.67 -2.51 -14.00
C LYS A 84 7.18 -2.46 -15.44
N LEU A 85 5.88 -2.68 -15.67
CA LEU A 85 5.27 -2.56 -17.00
C LEU A 85 5.51 -1.17 -17.62
N ILE A 86 5.34 -0.10 -16.84
CA ILE A 86 5.61 1.27 -17.31
C ILE A 86 7.10 1.49 -17.54
N SER A 87 7.95 1.00 -16.62
CA SER A 87 9.41 1.09 -16.75
C SER A 87 9.92 0.42 -18.02
N ASP A 88 9.39 -0.74 -18.38
CA ASP A 88 9.78 -1.47 -19.59
C ASP A 88 9.26 -0.80 -20.87
N ASP A 89 7.96 -0.49 -20.93
CA ASP A 89 7.35 0.08 -22.14
C ASP A 89 7.96 1.43 -22.52
N TYR A 90 8.30 2.25 -21.53
CA TYR A 90 8.86 3.58 -21.74
C TYR A 90 10.38 3.64 -21.48
N GLN A 91 11.03 2.49 -21.27
CA GLN A 91 12.48 2.36 -21.05
C GLN A 91 13.03 3.26 -19.92
N ILE A 92 12.24 3.44 -18.86
CA ILE A 92 12.61 4.26 -17.71
C ILE A 92 13.45 3.44 -16.73
N LYS A 93 14.68 3.90 -16.47
CA LYS A 93 15.61 3.27 -15.51
C LYS A 93 15.99 4.17 -14.34
N ASP A 94 15.52 5.41 -14.32
CA ASP A 94 15.86 6.40 -13.29
C ASP A 94 14.61 7.20 -12.92
N VAL A 95 14.29 7.22 -11.63
CA VAL A 95 13.16 7.97 -11.05
C VAL A 95 13.61 8.56 -9.73
N HIS A 96 13.58 9.88 -9.61
CA HIS A 96 14.03 10.58 -8.42
C HIS A 96 12.95 10.69 -7.34
N ASN A 97 13.39 10.68 -6.08
CA ASN A 97 12.56 10.90 -4.90
C ASN A 97 11.41 9.89 -4.81
N VAL A 98 11.74 8.61 -4.99
CA VAL A 98 10.84 7.47 -4.74
C VAL A 98 10.93 7.11 -3.26
N ASN A 99 9.82 6.71 -2.64
CA ASN A 99 9.85 6.16 -1.29
C ASN A 99 10.95 5.09 -1.15
N LEU A 100 11.79 5.24 -0.12
CA LEU A 100 12.99 4.42 0.08
C LEU A 100 12.68 2.91 0.09
N VAL A 101 11.62 2.51 0.78
CA VAL A 101 11.24 1.10 0.93
C VAL A 101 10.67 0.55 -0.37
N SER A 102 9.81 1.32 -1.04
CA SER A 102 9.27 0.92 -2.35
C SER A 102 10.37 0.75 -3.39
N ASN A 103 11.35 1.67 -3.43
CA ASN A 103 12.51 1.57 -4.32
C ASN A 103 13.37 0.33 -4.01
N PHE A 104 13.58 0.03 -2.73
CA PHE A 104 14.31 -1.17 -2.32
C PHE A 104 13.58 -2.47 -2.70
N LEU A 105 12.26 -2.52 -2.51
CA LEU A 105 11.46 -3.67 -2.92
C LEU A 105 11.52 -3.88 -4.43
N PHE A 106 11.41 -2.79 -5.21
CA PHE A 106 11.54 -2.85 -6.67
C PHE A 106 12.92 -3.35 -7.10
N TYR A 107 13.99 -2.87 -6.45
CA TYR A 107 15.34 -3.37 -6.68
C TYR A 107 15.49 -4.85 -6.34
N LYS A 108 14.93 -5.29 -5.21
CA LYS A 108 15.01 -6.69 -4.78
C LYS A 108 14.29 -7.63 -5.76
N GLU A 109 13.15 -7.20 -6.30
CA GLU A 109 12.34 -8.00 -7.22
C GLU A 109 12.94 -8.05 -8.63
N TYR A 110 13.39 -6.90 -9.16
CA TYR A 110 13.75 -6.77 -10.57
C TYR A 110 15.22 -6.42 -10.84
N GLY A 111 16.04 -6.19 -9.81
CA GLY A 111 17.44 -5.80 -9.94
C GLY A 111 17.66 -4.36 -10.41
N ILE A 112 16.60 -3.53 -10.48
CA ILE A 112 16.67 -2.16 -10.99
C ILE A 112 16.55 -1.18 -9.83
N LYS A 113 17.60 -0.38 -9.61
CA LYS A 113 17.58 0.71 -8.64
C LYS A 113 17.08 1.99 -9.33
N LEU A 114 15.79 2.31 -9.17
CA LEU A 114 15.16 3.46 -9.83
C LEU A 114 15.72 4.79 -9.30
N ASP A 115 15.64 5.01 -7.98
CA ASP A 115 16.30 6.16 -7.37
C ASP A 115 17.72 5.78 -6.97
N LYS A 116 18.70 6.21 -7.77
CA LYS A 116 20.11 5.91 -7.53
C LYS A 116 20.65 6.54 -6.25
N SER A 117 20.07 7.66 -5.82
CA SER A 117 20.45 8.37 -4.59
C SER A 117 19.97 7.67 -3.32
N ALA A 118 19.06 6.69 -3.43
CA ALA A 118 18.53 5.98 -2.29
C ALA A 118 19.60 5.16 -1.57
N ASP A 119 19.68 5.37 -0.25
CA ASP A 119 20.56 4.64 0.63
C ASP A 119 19.80 3.47 1.27
N PHE A 120 19.98 2.27 0.71
CA PHE A 120 19.31 1.06 1.16
C PHE A 120 19.86 0.54 2.50
N GLU A 121 21.02 0.99 2.97
CA GLU A 121 21.56 0.57 4.28
C GLU A 121 20.67 1.03 5.44
N LYS A 122 19.87 2.07 5.21
CA LYS A 122 18.86 2.56 6.17
C LYS A 122 17.69 1.59 6.37
N ILE A 123 17.52 0.60 5.49
CA ILE A 123 16.43 -0.37 5.58
C ILE A 123 16.87 -1.56 6.42
N LYS A 124 16.28 -1.68 7.62
CA LYS A 124 16.46 -2.84 8.49
C LYS A 124 15.73 -4.07 7.94
N SER A 125 16.32 -5.25 8.12
CA SER A 125 15.76 -6.55 7.72
C SER A 125 14.40 -6.85 8.37
N GLU A 126 14.22 -6.45 9.64
CA GLU A 126 12.97 -6.55 10.41
C GLU A 126 11.76 -5.91 9.69
N ASN A 127 11.99 -4.88 8.86
CA ASN A 127 10.92 -4.24 8.09
C ASN A 127 10.26 -5.21 7.09
N LEU A 128 10.97 -6.23 6.63
CA LEU A 128 10.52 -7.16 5.60
C LEU A 128 9.85 -8.41 6.17
N ASP A 129 9.79 -8.55 7.51
CA ASP A 129 9.25 -9.73 8.17
C ASP A 129 7.79 -10.01 7.79
N ILE A 130 7.03 -8.97 7.42
CA ILE A 130 5.65 -9.12 6.96
C ILE A 130 5.49 -10.00 5.71
N PHE A 131 6.54 -10.13 4.90
CA PHE A 131 6.52 -10.98 3.71
C PHE A 131 6.87 -12.44 4.01
N LYS A 132 7.26 -12.78 5.25
CA LYS A 132 7.52 -14.16 5.66
C LYS A 132 6.20 -14.87 5.94
N GLU A 133 6.06 -16.09 5.41
CA GLU A 133 4.80 -16.86 5.39
C GLU A 133 4.25 -17.14 6.80
N ASP A 134 5.12 -17.37 7.78
CA ASP A 134 4.75 -17.82 9.12
C ASP A 134 4.70 -16.69 10.17
N THR A 135 4.33 -15.47 9.77
CA THR A 135 4.24 -14.34 10.70
C THR A 135 2.81 -14.00 11.07
N ILE A 136 2.59 -13.66 12.34
CA ILE A 136 1.31 -13.15 12.83
C ILE A 136 0.84 -11.92 12.04
N TYR A 137 1.78 -11.13 11.50
CA TYR A 137 1.48 -9.94 10.70
C TYR A 137 0.85 -10.29 9.35
N ARG A 138 1.29 -11.36 8.69
CA ARG A 138 0.66 -11.86 7.46
C ARG A 138 -0.72 -12.45 7.74
N VAL A 139 -0.86 -13.18 8.85
CA VAL A 139 -2.16 -13.70 9.31
C VAL A 139 -3.16 -12.57 9.57
N ILE A 140 -2.73 -11.47 10.22
CA ILE A 140 -3.55 -10.26 10.38
C ILE A 140 -3.86 -9.64 9.01
N MET A 141 -2.86 -9.47 8.15
CA MET A 141 -3.05 -8.89 6.81
C MET A 141 -4.14 -9.61 6.01
N ASN A 142 -4.28 -10.92 6.16
CA ASN A 142 -5.29 -11.72 5.47
C ASN A 142 -6.56 -11.99 6.28
N ASN A 143 -6.64 -11.50 7.53
CA ASN A 143 -7.75 -11.76 8.47
C ASN A 143 -8.02 -13.26 8.71
N GLU A 144 -6.96 -14.08 8.80
CA GLU A 144 -7.05 -15.53 8.92
C GLU A 144 -7.22 -15.99 10.39
N LEU A 145 -8.42 -15.80 10.95
CA LEU A 145 -8.68 -16.08 12.38
C LEU A 145 -8.30 -17.51 12.82
N GLY A 146 -8.57 -18.51 11.99
CA GLY A 146 -8.27 -19.91 12.31
C GLY A 146 -6.78 -20.18 12.52
N ILE A 147 -5.91 -19.44 11.86
CA ILE A 147 -4.46 -19.51 12.03
C ILE A 147 -4.02 -18.58 13.18
N PHE A 148 -4.67 -17.41 13.31
CA PHE A 148 -4.39 -16.42 14.34
C PHE A 148 -4.50 -16.98 15.75
N ILE A 149 -5.55 -17.76 16.04
CA ILE A 149 -5.79 -18.31 17.38
C ILE A 149 -4.59 -19.15 17.86
N PRO A 150 -4.15 -20.21 17.14
CA PRO A 150 -2.95 -20.96 17.50
C PRO A 150 -1.69 -20.11 17.68
N PHE A 151 -1.51 -19.02 16.90
CA PHE A 151 -0.37 -18.11 17.09
C PHE A 151 -0.38 -17.46 18.47
N THR A 152 -1.56 -17.05 18.94
CA THR A 152 -1.70 -16.40 20.26
C THR A 152 -1.58 -17.37 21.43
N GLU A 153 -1.71 -18.67 21.19
CA GLU A 153 -1.57 -19.73 22.20
C GLU A 153 -0.14 -20.26 22.33
N ARG A 154 0.77 -19.86 21.43
CA ARG A 154 2.18 -20.28 21.49
C ARG A 154 2.84 -19.78 22.77
N LYS A 155 3.67 -20.64 23.37
CA LYS A 155 4.48 -20.27 24.54
C LYS A 155 5.35 -19.06 24.20
N GLY A 156 5.25 -17.99 24.99
CA GLY A 156 6.00 -16.75 24.79
C GLY A 156 5.33 -15.75 23.85
N PHE A 157 4.08 -15.98 23.42
CA PHE A 157 3.28 -14.95 22.79
C PHE A 157 3.12 -13.74 23.72
N ASN A 158 3.30 -12.54 23.17
CA ASN A 158 3.11 -11.28 23.87
C ASN A 158 2.02 -10.48 23.12
N GLU A 159 0.86 -10.32 23.74
CA GLU A 159 -0.27 -9.58 23.20
C GLU A 159 0.02 -8.08 23.01
N ASN A 160 0.96 -7.55 23.79
CA ASN A 160 1.40 -6.16 23.72
C ASN A 160 2.60 -5.96 22.78
N GLN A 161 2.97 -6.99 21.99
CA GLN A 161 4.04 -6.85 21.02
C GLN A 161 3.74 -5.72 20.03
N ARG A 162 4.80 -5.00 19.65
CA ARG A 162 4.72 -3.90 18.70
C ARG A 162 5.55 -4.21 17.48
N PHE A 163 5.02 -3.87 16.32
CA PHE A 163 5.65 -4.06 15.03
C PHE A 163 6.11 -2.73 14.46
N LYS A 164 7.41 -2.62 14.21
CA LYS A 164 7.98 -1.46 13.52
C LYS A 164 8.37 -1.88 12.11
N SER A 165 7.73 -1.29 11.11
CA SER A 165 8.11 -1.51 9.72
C SER A 165 8.01 -0.23 8.92
N SER A 166 8.96 -0.07 8.02
CA SER A 166 9.01 1.02 7.04
C SER A 166 8.01 0.81 5.88
N LEU A 167 7.34 -0.35 5.83
CA LEU A 167 6.25 -0.65 4.89
C LEU A 167 4.91 -0.03 5.29
N TYR A 168 4.84 0.64 6.44
CA TYR A 168 3.65 1.32 6.91
C TYR A 168 3.86 2.83 6.92
N PRO A 169 2.79 3.62 6.82
CA PRO A 169 2.88 5.06 6.99
C PRO A 169 3.39 5.37 8.40
N TYR A 170 4.13 6.47 8.57
CA TYR A 170 4.67 6.87 9.88
C TYR A 170 5.56 5.80 10.55
N SER A 171 6.54 5.27 9.80
CA SER A 171 7.49 4.21 10.21
C SER A 171 8.29 4.48 11.51
N TYR A 172 8.18 5.66 12.09
CA TYR A 172 8.79 6.01 13.38
C TYR A 172 8.03 5.41 14.57
N SER A 173 6.71 5.23 14.47
CA SER A 173 5.87 4.59 15.50
C SER A 173 5.70 3.09 15.23
N ALA A 174 5.87 2.27 16.26
CA ALA A 174 5.58 0.84 16.18
C ALA A 174 4.07 0.61 16.38
N PHE A 175 3.47 -0.27 15.58
CA PHE A 175 2.04 -0.61 15.62
C PHE A 175 1.77 -1.77 16.57
N SER A 176 0.72 -1.67 17.37
CA SER A 176 0.14 -2.82 18.08
C SER A 176 -0.54 -3.79 17.12
N LEU A 177 -0.80 -5.02 17.57
CA LEU A 177 -1.57 -6.00 16.79
C LEU A 177 -2.97 -5.47 16.42
N LEU A 178 -3.58 -4.68 17.31
CA LEU A 178 -4.91 -4.12 17.08
C LEU A 178 -4.88 -3.01 16.01
N GLU A 179 -3.89 -2.12 16.05
CA GLU A 179 -3.69 -1.08 15.03
C GLU A 179 -3.39 -1.70 13.66
N LEU A 180 -2.63 -2.80 13.62
CA LEU A 180 -2.43 -3.57 12.38
C LEU A 180 -3.74 -4.18 11.85
N CYS A 181 -4.61 -4.67 12.74
CA CYS A 181 -5.93 -5.13 12.32
C CYS A 181 -6.76 -4.00 11.71
N CYS A 182 -6.71 -2.79 12.30
CA CYS A 182 -7.40 -1.61 11.77
C CYS A 182 -6.87 -1.21 10.38
N TYR A 183 -5.54 -1.15 10.21
CA TYR A 183 -4.92 -0.84 8.93
C TYR A 183 -5.33 -1.81 7.83
N HIS A 184 -5.36 -3.11 8.14
CA HIS A 184 -5.67 -4.17 7.16
C HIS A 184 -7.16 -4.48 7.00
N GLY A 185 -8.02 -3.93 7.85
CA GLY A 185 -9.43 -4.31 7.91
C GLY A 185 -9.64 -5.76 8.39
N ALA A 186 -8.79 -6.25 9.28
CA ALA A 186 -8.83 -7.62 9.83
C ALA A 186 -9.85 -7.74 10.97
N VAL A 187 -11.14 -7.72 10.61
CA VAL A 187 -12.26 -7.63 11.56
C VAL A 187 -12.29 -8.79 12.56
N ASP A 188 -11.97 -10.01 12.14
CA ASP A 188 -12.08 -11.18 12.98
C ASP A 188 -10.92 -11.27 13.98
N CYS A 189 -9.71 -10.99 13.50
CA CYS A 189 -8.53 -10.86 14.38
C CYS A 189 -8.71 -9.72 15.39
N PHE A 190 -9.26 -8.57 14.96
CA PHE A 190 -9.57 -7.43 15.82
C PHE A 190 -10.54 -7.82 16.95
N LYS A 191 -11.67 -8.45 16.59
CA LYS A 191 -12.68 -8.89 17.57
C LYS A 191 -12.08 -9.89 18.56
N PHE A 192 -11.25 -10.82 18.08
CA PHE A 192 -10.57 -11.77 18.94
C PHE A 192 -9.66 -11.08 19.96
N LEU A 193 -8.81 -10.14 19.51
CA LEU A 193 -7.92 -9.37 20.39
C LEU A 193 -8.67 -8.59 21.47
N ARG A 194 -9.83 -8.03 21.11
CA ARG A 194 -10.71 -7.31 22.05
C ARG A 194 -11.34 -8.24 23.07
N THR A 195 -11.86 -9.39 22.64
CA THR A 195 -12.58 -10.31 23.52
C THR A 195 -11.65 -11.14 24.41
N LYS A 196 -10.53 -11.64 23.86
CA LYS A 196 -9.63 -12.55 24.57
C LYS A 196 -8.65 -11.83 25.48
N PHE A 197 -8.12 -10.69 25.03
CA PHE A 197 -7.03 -9.98 25.71
C PHE A 197 -7.43 -8.60 26.23
N ASN A 198 -8.68 -8.14 26.00
CA ASN A 198 -9.12 -6.78 26.34
C ASN A 198 -8.23 -5.67 25.75
N SER A 199 -7.60 -5.93 24.60
CA SER A 199 -6.61 -5.04 23.97
C SER A 199 -7.14 -3.62 23.82
N GLU A 200 -6.43 -2.60 24.32
CA GLU A 200 -6.90 -1.21 24.32
C GLU A 200 -7.05 -0.61 22.92
N ILE A 201 -8.12 0.18 22.70
CA ILE A 201 -8.28 0.98 21.48
C ILE A 201 -7.60 2.33 21.69
N THR A 202 -6.52 2.57 20.96
CA THR A 202 -5.78 3.83 21.03
C THR A 202 -6.46 4.91 20.19
N LYS A 203 -6.28 6.18 20.57
CA LYS A 203 -6.73 7.35 19.77
C LYS A 203 -5.70 7.80 18.73
N ASN A 204 -4.59 7.06 18.60
CA ASN A 204 -3.49 7.40 17.72
C ASN A 204 -3.75 6.81 16.33
N VAL A 205 -4.65 7.45 15.56
CA VAL A 205 -4.86 7.15 14.14
C VAL A 205 -4.93 8.45 13.36
#